data_AF-B5H2D4-F1
#
_entry.id   AF-B5H2D4-F1
#
_cell.length_a   1.000
_cell.length_b   1.000
_cell.length_c   1.000
_cell.angle_alpha   90.00
_cell.angle_beta   90.00
_cell.angle_gamma   90.00
#
_symmetry.space_group_name_H-M   'P 1'
#
loop_
_entity.id
_entity.type
_entity.pdbx_description
1 polymer ?
#
loop_
_entity_poly.entity_id
_entity_poly.type
_entity_poly.pdbx_seq_one_letter_code
_entity_poly.pdbx_strand_id
1 'polypeptide(L)'
;MAINGMQQSEESATRNGVQALEMAFSGITKCRQDVENTKNNLMSHYKGSDGKAFMDLVTAWEEKADVILVNVQDMIETLNQTLSEHGKQQGAAVDSINREYAQSDAVFDALRG
;
A
#
# COMPACT_ATOMS: atom_id res chain seq x y z
N MET A 1 -12.12 -16.94 21.22
CA MET A 1 -10.70 -16.53 21.06
C MET A 1 -10.15 -16.64 19.63
N ALA A 2 -10.84 -17.28 18.65
CA ALA A 2 -10.31 -17.43 17.29
C ALA A 2 -10.41 -16.18 16.37
N ILE A 3 -11.38 -15.29 16.62
CA ILE A 3 -11.66 -14.13 15.74
C ILE A 3 -10.54 -13.07 15.84
N ASN A 4 -10.03 -12.78 17.03
CA ASN A 4 -8.95 -11.80 17.22
C ASN A 4 -7.62 -12.21 16.56
N GLY A 5 -7.33 -13.53 16.53
CA GLY A 5 -6.09 -14.03 15.93
C GLY A 5 -6.07 -13.94 14.40
N MET A 6 -7.23 -14.11 13.75
CA MET A 6 -7.34 -13.94 12.30
C MET A 6 -7.22 -12.46 11.90
N GLN A 7 -7.90 -11.56 12.61
CA GLN A 7 -7.82 -10.11 12.34
C GLN A 7 -6.41 -9.55 12.53
N GLN A 8 -5.69 -9.98 13.58
CA GLN A 8 -4.31 -9.56 13.79
C GLN A 8 -3.35 -10.05 12.69
N SER A 9 -3.61 -11.25 12.14
CA SER A 9 -2.84 -11.83 11.04
C SER A 9 -3.05 -11.06 9.74
N GLU A 10 -4.30 -10.70 9.42
CA GLU A 10 -4.66 -9.88 8.25
C GLU A 10 -4.04 -8.48 8.32
N GLU A 11 -4.05 -7.86 9.50
CA GLU A 11 -3.41 -6.55 9.71
C GLU A 11 -1.89 -6.63 9.49
N SER A 12 -1.25 -7.68 10.02
CA SER A 12 0.19 -7.91 9.85
C SER A 12 0.55 -8.14 8.38
N ALA A 13 -0.25 -8.93 7.66
CA ALA A 13 -0.07 -9.17 6.22
C ALA A 13 -0.23 -7.86 5.41
N THR A 14 -1.22 -7.03 5.77
CA THR A 14 -1.47 -5.74 5.13
C THR A 14 -0.30 -4.78 5.34
N ARG A 15 0.24 -4.67 6.56
CA ARG A 15 1.43 -3.85 6.86
C ARG A 15 2.67 -4.33 6.10
N ASN A 16 2.87 -5.66 6.01
CA ASN A 16 3.97 -6.23 5.24
C ASN A 16 3.81 -5.92 3.74
N GLY A 17 2.58 -5.95 3.23
CA GLY A 17 2.26 -5.56 1.85
C GLY A 17 2.62 -4.10 1.57
N VAL A 18 2.26 -3.17 2.47
CA VAL A 18 2.63 -1.75 2.36
C VAL A 18 4.14 -1.60 2.26
N GLN A 19 4.91 -2.21 3.18
CA GLN A 19 6.37 -2.12 3.16
C GLN A 19 6.98 -2.69 1.87
N ALA A 20 6.46 -3.81 1.37
CA ALA A 20 6.93 -4.40 0.12
C ALA A 20 6.69 -3.47 -1.07
N LEU A 21 5.51 -2.82 -1.12
CA LEU A 21 5.18 -1.87 -2.17
C LEU A 21 5.99 -0.58 -2.08
N GLU A 22 6.27 -0.07 -0.88
CA GLU A 22 7.16 1.09 -0.67
C GLU A 22 8.58 0.80 -1.17
N MET A 23 9.11 -0.39 -0.88
CA MET A 23 10.41 -0.83 -1.41
C MET A 23 10.39 -0.92 -2.94
N ALA A 24 9.32 -1.49 -3.52
CA ALA A 24 9.16 -1.59 -4.96
C ALA A 24 9.10 -0.20 -5.61
N PHE A 25 8.32 0.73 -5.03
CA PHE A 25 8.20 2.11 -5.49
C PHE A 25 9.56 2.82 -5.53
N SER A 26 10.33 2.71 -4.43
CA SER A 26 11.69 3.26 -4.35
C SER A 26 12.62 2.63 -5.39
N GLY A 27 12.54 1.31 -5.57
CA GLY A 27 13.32 0.59 -6.57
C GLY A 27 13.03 1.06 -8.01
N ILE A 28 11.76 1.18 -8.37
CA ILE A 28 11.35 1.64 -9.70
C ILE A 28 11.76 3.10 -9.92
N THR A 29 11.58 3.96 -8.93
CA THR A 29 12.01 5.37 -8.98
C THR A 29 13.50 5.49 -9.25
N LYS A 30 14.32 4.67 -8.57
CA LYS A 30 15.76 4.62 -8.83
C LYS A 30 16.08 4.15 -10.25
N CYS A 31 15.44 3.08 -10.71
CA CYS A 31 15.64 2.60 -12.08
C CYS A 31 15.29 3.67 -13.13
N ARG A 32 14.24 4.48 -12.89
CA ARG A 32 13.90 5.61 -13.77
C ARG A 32 15.00 6.67 -13.81
N GLN A 33 15.55 7.03 -12.65
CA GLN A 33 16.67 7.95 -12.58
C GLN A 33 17.88 7.43 -13.38
N ASP A 34 18.18 6.15 -13.27
CA ASP A 34 19.29 5.52 -14.00
C ASP A 34 19.08 5.51 -15.51
N VAL A 35 17.84 5.26 -15.97
CA VAL A 35 17.47 5.33 -17.39
C VAL A 35 17.56 6.77 -17.90
N GLU A 36 17.06 7.75 -17.16
CA GLU A 36 17.15 9.17 -17.52
C GLU A 36 18.62 9.62 -17.63
N ASN A 37 19.47 9.21 -16.69
CA ASN A 37 20.90 9.49 -16.73
C ASN A 37 21.56 8.87 -17.97
N THR A 38 21.19 7.62 -18.28
CA THR A 38 21.66 6.90 -19.47
C THR A 38 21.22 7.61 -20.75
N LYS A 39 19.97 8.09 -20.80
CA LYS A 39 19.42 8.88 -21.90
C LYS A 39 20.25 10.13 -22.17
N ASN A 40 20.50 10.92 -21.12
CA ASN A 40 21.24 12.17 -21.20
C ASN A 40 22.71 11.95 -21.63
N ASN A 41 23.34 10.89 -21.11
CA ASN A 41 24.70 10.51 -21.51
C ASN A 41 24.75 10.07 -22.98
N LEU A 42 23.82 9.23 -23.44
CA LEU A 42 23.85 8.69 -24.80
C LEU A 42 23.41 9.72 -25.86
N MET A 43 22.47 10.62 -25.55
CA MET A 43 22.06 11.69 -26.47
C MET A 43 23.22 12.60 -26.92
N SER A 44 24.25 12.76 -26.06
CA SER A 44 25.44 13.54 -26.45
C SER A 44 26.32 12.84 -27.50
N HIS A 45 26.18 11.51 -27.65
CA HIS A 45 27.01 10.67 -28.52
C HIS A 45 26.25 10.12 -29.74
N TYR A 46 24.96 9.82 -29.60
CA TYR A 46 24.12 9.25 -30.66
C TYR A 46 23.43 10.37 -31.45
N LYS A 47 23.88 10.60 -32.69
CA LYS A 47 23.24 11.52 -33.66
C LYS A 47 22.62 10.73 -34.82
N GLY A 48 21.60 11.29 -35.46
CA GLY A 48 20.94 10.69 -36.62
C GLY A 48 19.80 9.73 -36.27
N SER A 49 19.49 8.79 -37.16
CA SER A 49 18.37 7.84 -37.02
C SER A 49 18.42 7.03 -35.74
N ASP A 50 19.62 6.61 -35.33
CA ASP A 50 19.81 5.68 -34.20
C ASP A 50 19.56 6.37 -32.87
N GLY A 51 19.97 7.64 -32.75
CA GLY A 51 19.65 8.46 -31.58
C GLY A 51 18.14 8.69 -31.44
N LYS A 52 17.42 8.87 -32.56
CA LYS A 52 15.96 8.99 -32.54
C LYS A 52 15.29 7.69 -32.09
N ALA A 53 15.67 6.55 -32.68
CA ALA A 53 15.10 5.26 -32.30
C ALA A 53 15.36 4.90 -30.84
N PHE A 54 16.55 5.24 -30.32
CA PHE A 54 16.87 5.09 -28.90
C PHE A 54 16.01 6.00 -28.01
N MET A 55 15.83 7.27 -28.39
CA MET A 55 14.95 8.18 -27.66
C MET A 55 13.52 7.69 -27.60
N ASP A 56 12.97 7.24 -28.74
CA ASP A 56 11.61 6.71 -28.80
C ASP A 56 11.45 5.48 -27.89
N LEU A 57 12.46 4.61 -27.82
CA LEU A 57 12.48 3.45 -26.91
C LEU A 57 12.48 3.88 -25.44
N VAL A 58 13.34 4.84 -25.07
CA VAL A 58 13.44 5.32 -23.68
C VAL A 58 12.14 6.00 -23.26
N THR A 59 11.56 6.84 -24.11
CA THR A 59 10.26 7.49 -23.82
C THR A 59 9.15 6.45 -23.64
N ALA A 60 9.05 5.45 -24.51
CA ALA A 60 8.05 4.38 -24.35
C ALA A 60 8.27 3.53 -23.10
N TRP A 61 9.51 3.42 -22.62
CA TRP A 61 9.83 2.76 -21.36
C TRP A 61 9.42 3.63 -20.16
N GLU A 62 9.72 4.94 -20.19
CA GLU A 62 9.36 5.91 -19.15
C GLU A 62 7.83 5.94 -18.91
N GLU A 63 7.04 5.97 -19.98
CA GLU A 63 5.56 5.92 -19.90
C GLU A 63 5.05 4.67 -19.18
N LYS A 64 5.65 3.50 -19.45
CA LYS A 64 5.28 2.25 -18.77
C LYS A 64 5.68 2.26 -17.31
N ALA A 65 6.86 2.81 -17.00
CA ALA A 65 7.33 2.94 -15.63
C ALA A 65 6.41 3.88 -14.83
N ASP A 66 5.90 4.96 -15.43
CA ASP A 66 4.90 5.85 -14.83
C ASP A 66 3.62 5.10 -14.47
N VAL A 67 3.06 4.31 -15.39
CA VAL A 67 1.86 3.50 -15.11
C VAL A 67 2.09 2.54 -13.95
N ILE A 68 3.25 1.88 -13.89
CA ILE A 68 3.57 0.96 -12.78
C ILE A 68 3.66 1.73 -11.46
N LEU A 69 4.30 2.90 -11.44
CA LEU A 69 4.43 3.71 -10.23
C LEU A 69 3.07 4.17 -9.70
N VAL A 70 2.18 4.62 -10.59
CA VAL A 70 0.80 4.97 -10.22
C VAL A 70 0.08 3.78 -9.60
N ASN A 71 0.13 2.61 -10.25
CA ASN A 71 -0.51 1.41 -9.72
C ASN A 71 0.07 0.99 -8.35
N VAL A 72 1.37 1.11 -8.14
CA VAL A 72 2.01 0.81 -6.85
C VAL A 72 1.56 1.79 -5.78
N GLN A 73 1.47 3.07 -6.11
CA GLN A 73 0.97 4.09 -5.20
C GLN A 73 -0.50 3.85 -4.82
N ASP A 74 -1.36 3.57 -5.80
CA ASP A 74 -2.77 3.25 -5.56
C ASP A 74 -2.94 2.02 -4.65
N MET A 75 -2.09 0.99 -4.82
CA MET A 75 -2.08 -0.17 -3.94
C MET A 75 -1.65 0.18 -2.51
N ILE A 76 -0.64 1.04 -2.33
CA ILE A 76 -0.21 1.53 -1.01
C ILE A 76 -1.37 2.28 -0.34
N GLU A 77 -2.03 3.19 -1.06
CA GLU A 77 -3.16 3.96 -0.56
C GLU A 77 -4.32 3.04 -0.15
N THR A 78 -4.64 2.04 -0.98
CA THR A 78 -5.69 1.05 -0.71
C THR A 78 -5.40 0.22 0.54
N LEU A 79 -4.16 -0.25 0.72
CA LEU A 79 -3.78 -1.03 1.91
C LEU A 79 -3.78 -0.16 3.17
N ASN A 80 -3.33 1.10 3.09
CA ASN A 80 -3.40 2.05 4.20
C ASN A 80 -4.85 2.38 4.59
N GLN A 81 -5.75 2.53 3.61
CA GLN A 81 -7.17 2.69 3.87
C GLN A 81 -7.75 1.45 4.56
N THR A 82 -7.42 0.25 4.08
CA THR A 82 -7.81 -1.02 4.69
C THR A 82 -7.39 -1.08 6.18
N LEU A 83 -6.16 -0.69 6.50
CA LEU A 83 -5.69 -0.62 7.90
C LEU A 83 -6.51 0.35 8.76
N SER A 84 -6.84 1.53 8.22
CA SER A 84 -7.66 2.52 8.93
C SER A 84 -9.07 2.00 9.21
N GLU A 85 -9.69 1.34 8.22
CA GLU A 85 -11.02 0.76 8.33
C GLU A 85 -11.06 -0.40 9.33
N HIS A 86 -10.07 -1.28 9.32
CA HIS A 86 -9.93 -2.35 10.31
C HIS A 86 -9.83 -1.79 11.74
N GLY A 87 -9.04 -0.73 11.95
CA GLY A 87 -8.92 -0.09 13.27
C GLY A 87 -10.25 0.47 13.77
N LYS A 88 -11.05 1.09 12.88
CA LYS A 88 -12.39 1.59 13.22
C LYS A 88 -13.36 0.46 13.59
N GLN A 89 -13.35 -0.63 12.82
CA GLN A 89 -14.20 -1.79 13.08
C GLN A 89 -13.87 -2.47 14.42
N GLN A 90 -12.58 -2.63 14.74
CA GLN A 90 -12.16 -3.17 16.03
C GLN A 90 -12.62 -2.30 17.20
N GLY A 91 -12.48 -0.97 17.11
CA GLY A 91 -12.96 -0.05 18.14
C GLY A 91 -14.47 -0.14 18.36
N ALA A 92 -15.25 -0.17 17.27
CA ALA A 92 -16.70 -0.32 17.33
C ALA A 92 -17.13 -1.66 17.95
N ALA A 93 -16.44 -2.75 17.64
CA ALA A 93 -16.70 -4.06 18.21
C ALA A 93 -16.42 -4.10 19.73
N VAL A 94 -15.30 -3.50 20.16
CA VAL A 94 -14.95 -3.38 21.59
C VAL A 94 -15.99 -2.56 22.35
N ASP A 95 -16.43 -1.42 21.80
CA ASP A 95 -17.47 -0.60 22.42
C ASP A 95 -18.82 -1.32 22.53
N SER A 96 -19.18 -2.14 21.53
CA SER A 96 -20.38 -2.98 21.56
C SER A 96 -20.28 -4.06 22.64
N ILE A 97 -19.15 -4.76 22.71
CA ILE A 97 -18.88 -5.78 23.73
C ILE A 97 -18.97 -5.17 25.12
N ASN A 98 -18.32 -4.01 25.34
CA ASN A 98 -18.35 -3.33 26.63
C ASN A 98 -19.76 -2.89 27.04
N ARG A 99 -20.59 -2.44 26.08
CA ARG A 99 -22.01 -2.11 26.32
C ARG A 99 -22.81 -3.34 26.70
N GLU A 100 -22.64 -4.45 25.98
CA GLU A 100 -23.34 -5.70 26.29
C GLU A 100 -22.92 -6.26 27.65
N TYR A 101 -21.64 -6.17 28.02
CA TYR A 101 -21.16 -6.52 29.35
C TYR A 101 -21.82 -5.67 30.44
N ALA A 102 -21.81 -4.34 30.29
CA ALA A 102 -22.44 -3.43 31.25
C ALA A 102 -23.95 -3.69 31.39
N GLN A 103 -24.62 -4.04 30.28
CA GLN A 103 -26.03 -4.38 30.28
C GLN A 103 -26.29 -5.75 30.95
N SER A 104 -25.42 -6.73 30.72
CA SER A 104 -25.48 -8.05 31.37
C SER A 104 -25.27 -7.94 32.88
N ASP A 105 -24.30 -7.14 33.33
CA ASP A 105 -24.05 -6.90 34.76
C ASP A 105 -25.27 -6.23 35.41
N ALA A 106 -25.86 -5.23 34.75
CA ALA A 106 -27.08 -4.56 35.25
C ALA A 106 -28.28 -5.52 35.36
N VAL A 107 -28.44 -6.45 34.41
CA VAL A 107 -29.49 -7.49 34.46
C VAL A 107 -29.21 -8.49 35.58
N PHE A 108 -27.95 -8.91 35.75
CA PHE A 108 -27.55 -9.84 36.80
C PHE A 108 -27.76 -9.24 38.20
N ASP A 109 -27.38 -7.98 38.40
CA ASP A 109 -27.62 -7.24 39.64
C ASP A 109 -29.11 -7.10 39.93
N ALA A 110 -29.94 -6.82 38.92
CA ALA A 110 -31.40 -6.74 39.05
C ALA A 110 -32.06 -8.10 39.38
N LEU A 111 -31.45 -9.23 39.00
CA LEU A 111 -31.93 -10.58 39.32
C LEU A 111 -31.44 -11.10 40.67
N ARG A 112 -30.33 -10.55 41.18
CA ARG A 112 -29.69 -10.99 42.43
C ARG A 112 -30.09 -10.13 43.64
N GLY A 113 -30.76 -8.99 43.40
CA GLY A 113 -31.36 -8.11 44.40
C GLY A 113 -32.83 -8.44 44.66
#